data_AF-A0A645HE68-F1
#
_entry.id   AF-A0A645HE68-F1
#
_cell.length_a   1.000
_cell.length_b   1.000
_cell.length_c   1.000
_cell.angle_alpha   90.00
_cell.angle_beta   90.00
_cell.angle_gamma   90.00
#
_symmetry.space_group_name_H-M   'P 1'
#
loop_
_entity.id
_entity.type
_entity.pdbx_description
1 polymer ?
#
loop_
_entity_poly.entity_id
_entity_poly.type
_entity_poly.pdbx_seq_one_letter_code
_entity_poly.pdbx_strand_id
1 'polypeptide(L)'
;MDGGVYANNPSMCALVEAFKLWPGKPLQEFKMLSVGCGKVVKPYHHNKTRNFGYIHWLNPILDILMSSVAETTDYQARQMFHIAGVPDNYVRIEPPMLNADSRIDNAKPYNIRRLLSASQNFIDHNQILLDSLCAGLLDRNN
;
A
#
# COMPACT_ATOMS: atom_id res chain seq x y z
N MET A 1 21.71 -2.45 -3.04
CA MET A 1 20.60 -1.81 -3.78
C MET A 1 19.33 -2.22 -3.08
N ASP A 2 18.70 -1.29 -2.38
CA ASP A 2 17.49 -1.59 -1.61
C ASP A 2 16.36 -1.96 -2.56
N GLY A 3 15.65 -3.05 -2.28
CA GLY A 3 14.47 -3.49 -3.05
C GLY A 3 13.34 -2.46 -3.04
N GLY A 4 13.43 -1.44 -2.18
CA GLY A 4 12.51 -0.30 -2.12
C GLY A 4 12.48 0.60 -3.36
N VAL A 5 13.46 0.50 -4.27
CA VAL A 5 13.44 1.25 -5.55
C VAL A 5 12.49 0.61 -6.58
N TYR A 6 12.13 -0.67 -6.42
CA TYR A 6 11.35 -1.41 -7.41
C TYR A 6 9.96 -1.88 -6.95
N ALA A 7 9.58 -1.63 -5.69
CA ALA A 7 8.31 -2.09 -5.17
C ALA A 7 7.79 -1.23 -4.02
N ASN A 8 7.34 -0.02 -4.33
CA ASN A 8 6.49 0.73 -3.38
C ASN A 8 5.15 -0.02 -3.13
N ASN A 9 4.84 -1.02 -3.97
CA ASN A 9 3.82 -2.05 -3.76
C ASN A 9 4.24 -3.37 -4.48
N PRO A 10 4.71 -4.42 -3.78
CA PRO A 10 5.16 -5.67 -4.41
C PRO A 10 4.00 -6.60 -4.85
N SER A 11 2.75 -6.14 -4.87
CA SER A 11 1.58 -7.02 -5.00
C SER A 11 1.60 -7.85 -6.28
N MET A 12 1.87 -7.24 -7.43
CA MET A 12 1.89 -7.97 -8.71
C MET A 12 3.05 -8.97 -8.77
N CYS A 13 4.21 -8.64 -8.21
CA CYS A 13 5.34 -9.58 -8.13
C CYS A 13 4.98 -10.79 -7.28
N ALA A 14 4.37 -10.57 -6.11
CA ALA A 14 3.93 -11.66 -5.24
C ALA A 14 2.88 -12.56 -5.93
N LEU A 15 1.96 -11.97 -6.70
CA LEU A 15 0.97 -12.72 -7.45
C LEU A 15 1.60 -13.59 -8.55
N VAL A 16 2.56 -13.04 -9.30
CA VAL A 16 3.30 -13.78 -10.33
C VAL A 16 4.10 -14.93 -9.72
N GLU A 17 4.78 -14.69 -8.59
CA GLU A 17 5.52 -15.75 -7.90
C GLU A 17 4.59 -16.83 -7.33
N ALA A 18 3.41 -16.46 -6.84
CA ALA A 18 2.41 -17.44 -6.41
C ALA A 18 1.98 -18.37 -7.57
N PHE A 19 1.73 -17.83 -8.76
CA PHE A 19 1.42 -18.67 -9.92
C PHE A 19 2.57 -19.58 -10.36
N LYS A 20 3.82 -19.15 -10.16
CA LYS A 20 4.99 -20.01 -10.41
C LYS A 20 5.10 -21.15 -9.41
N LEU A 21 4.81 -20.90 -8.14
CA LEU A 21 4.87 -21.90 -7.07
C LEU A 21 3.71 -22.90 -7.13
N TRP A 22 2.53 -22.45 -7.52
CA TRP A 22 1.33 -23.27 -7.66
C TRP A 22 0.79 -23.23 -9.09
N PRO A 23 1.52 -23.83 -10.05
CA PRO A 23 1.10 -23.85 -11.44
C PRO A 23 -0.25 -24.58 -11.59
N GLY A 24 -1.16 -24.00 -12.37
CA GLY A 24 -2.49 -24.56 -12.63
C GLY A 24 -3.55 -24.21 -11.58
N LYS A 25 -3.19 -23.62 -10.43
CA LYS A 25 -4.21 -23.06 -9.53
C LYS A 25 -4.83 -21.80 -10.14
N PRO A 26 -6.16 -21.73 -10.24
CA PRO A 26 -6.85 -20.56 -10.78
C PRO A 26 -6.80 -19.40 -9.77
N LEU A 27 -6.88 -18.15 -10.26
CA LEU A 27 -6.77 -16.94 -9.43
C LEU A 27 -7.78 -16.91 -8.26
N GLN A 28 -8.94 -17.52 -8.46
CA GLN A 28 -10.03 -17.63 -7.49
C GLN A 28 -9.65 -18.36 -6.21
N GLU A 29 -8.62 -19.22 -6.24
CA GLU A 29 -8.13 -19.90 -5.04
C GLU A 29 -7.17 -19.06 -4.20
N PHE A 30 -6.62 -17.98 -4.77
CA PHE A 30 -5.73 -17.06 -4.08
C PHE A 30 -6.54 -15.99 -3.36
N LYS A 31 -6.13 -15.67 -2.13
CA LYS A 31 -6.51 -14.46 -1.41
C LYS A 31 -5.25 -13.67 -1.14
N MET A 32 -5.31 -12.36 -1.29
CA MET A 32 -4.17 -11.47 -1.18
C MET A 32 -4.51 -10.27 -0.31
N LEU A 33 -3.76 -10.14 0.79
CA LEU A 33 -3.75 -8.95 1.62
C LEU A 33 -2.47 -8.17 1.33
N SER A 34 -2.63 -6.95 0.86
CA SER A 34 -1.55 -6.01 0.61
C SER A 34 -1.55 -4.93 1.70
N VAL A 35 -0.44 -4.75 2.41
CA VAL A 35 -0.36 -3.77 3.51
C VAL A 35 0.65 -2.69 3.14
N GLY A 36 0.18 -1.44 3.05
CA GLY A 36 0.99 -0.27 2.77
C GLY A 36 1.46 0.43 4.04
N CYS A 37 2.55 1.21 3.92
CA CYS A 37 3.13 2.00 5.01
C CYS A 37 2.41 3.34 5.25
N GLY A 38 1.20 3.49 4.69
CA GLY A 38 0.34 4.65 4.83
C GLY A 38 0.41 5.62 3.65
N LYS A 39 -0.69 6.34 3.44
CA LYS A 39 -0.87 7.27 2.31
C LYS A 39 -0.69 8.71 2.75
N VAL A 40 0.17 9.44 2.04
CA VAL A 40 0.28 10.89 2.16
C VAL A 40 -0.78 11.54 1.26
N VAL A 41 -1.83 12.09 1.85
CA VAL A 41 -2.78 12.93 1.11
C VAL A 41 -2.27 14.37 1.13
N LYS A 42 -1.23 14.67 0.31
CA LYS A 42 -0.77 16.04 0.11
C LYS A 42 -1.26 16.54 -1.26
N PRO A 43 -2.19 17.50 -1.32
CA PRO A 43 -2.36 18.27 -2.55
C PRO A 43 -1.08 19.10 -2.75
N TYR A 44 -0.33 18.82 -3.81
CA TYR A 44 0.76 19.70 -4.22
C TYR A 44 0.15 21.03 -4.67
N HIS A 45 0.08 22.01 -3.78
CA HIS A 45 -0.31 23.36 -4.16
C HIS A 45 0.76 23.95 -5.08
N HIS A 46 0.36 24.19 -6.32
CA HIS A 46 1.13 24.73 -7.46
C HIS A 46 1.84 26.08 -7.18
N ASN A 47 1.62 26.69 -6.01
CA ASN A 47 2.15 28.01 -5.63
C ASN A 47 3.54 28.00 -4.97
N LYS A 48 4.14 26.83 -4.69
CA LYS A 48 5.49 26.76 -4.08
C LYS A 48 6.62 26.35 -5.03
N THR A 49 6.33 26.02 -6.29
CA THR A 49 7.34 25.45 -7.22
C THR A 49 8.19 26.48 -7.96
N ARG A 50 7.96 27.78 -7.78
CA ARG A 50 8.59 28.83 -8.62
C ARG A 50 10.08 29.09 -8.32
N ASN A 51 10.61 28.62 -7.18
CA ASN A 51 11.99 28.88 -6.73
C ASN A 51 12.83 27.63 -6.37
N PHE A 52 12.40 26.41 -6.74
CA PHE A 52 13.16 25.21 -6.40
C PHE A 52 14.26 24.97 -7.45
N GLY A 53 15.53 25.08 -7.06
CA GLY A 53 16.68 24.71 -7.90
C GLY A 53 16.74 23.21 -8.21
N TYR A 54 17.47 22.82 -9.26
CA TYR A 54 17.46 21.47 -9.87
C TYR A 54 17.63 20.29 -8.88
N ILE A 55 18.47 20.41 -7.84
CA ILE A 55 18.74 19.33 -6.87
C ILE A 55 17.54 19.08 -5.96
N HIS A 56 16.75 20.11 -5.68
CA HIS A 56 15.62 20.05 -4.76
C HIS A 56 14.34 19.49 -5.42
N TRP A 57 14.35 19.28 -6.75
CA TRP A 57 13.28 18.62 -7.51
C TRP A 57 13.35 17.09 -7.47
N LEU A 58 14.50 16.49 -7.16
CA LEU A 58 14.67 15.04 -7.17
C LEU A 58 13.76 14.35 -6.14
N ASN A 59 13.71 14.86 -4.90
CA ASN A 59 12.88 14.27 -3.85
C ASN A 59 11.38 14.30 -4.20
N PRO A 60 10.77 15.44 -4.61
CA PRO A 60 9.38 15.47 -5.07
C PRO A 60 9.08 14.54 -6.24
N ILE A 61 9.97 14.43 -7.23
CA ILE A 61 9.75 13.57 -8.41
C ILE A 61 9.80 12.10 -7.99
N LEU A 62 10.74 11.70 -7.13
CA LEU A 62 10.82 10.35 -6.59
C LEU A 62 9.57 10.00 -5.78
N ASP A 63 9.12 10.90 -4.89
CA ASP A 63 7.88 10.72 -4.12
C ASP A 63 6.65 10.52 -5.03
N ILE A 64 6.54 11.31 -6.11
CA ILE A 64 5.46 11.20 -7.10
C ILE A 64 5.54 9.86 -7.83
N LEU A 65 6.71 9.52 -8.40
CA LEU A 65 6.89 8.28 -9.15
C LEU A 65 6.61 7.04 -8.29
N MET A 66 7.11 7.03 -7.05
CA MET A 66 6.87 5.95 -6.10
C MET A 66 5.39 5.83 -5.74
N SER A 67 4.69 6.95 -5.53
CA SER A 67 3.24 6.95 -5.27
C SER A 67 2.46 6.43 -6.48
N SER A 68 2.83 6.86 -7.69
CA SER A 68 2.20 6.41 -8.94
C SER A 68 2.42 4.92 -9.21
N VAL A 69 3.61 4.38 -8.91
CA VAL A 69 3.88 2.94 -9.04
C VAL A 69 3.02 2.15 -8.05
N ALA A 70 2.93 2.58 -6.80
CA ALA A 70 2.12 1.90 -5.79
C ALA A 70 0.63 1.84 -6.19
N GLU A 71 0.10 2.95 -6.70
CA GLU A 71 -1.28 3.07 -7.18
C GLU A 71 -1.53 2.25 -8.45
N THR A 72 -0.58 2.26 -9.41
CA THR A 72 -0.68 1.45 -10.63
C THR A 72 -0.69 -0.04 -10.32
N THR A 73 0.18 -0.50 -9.42
CA THR A 73 0.24 -1.90 -9.01
C THR A 73 -0.99 -2.33 -8.21
N ASP A 74 -1.53 -1.47 -7.35
CA ASP A 74 -2.81 -1.71 -6.65
C ASP A 74 -3.96 -1.85 -7.66
N TYR A 75 -4.04 -0.92 -8.63
CA TYR A 75 -5.04 -0.96 -9.70
C TYR A 75 -4.94 -2.26 -10.51
N GLN A 76 -3.74 -2.64 -10.96
CA GLN A 76 -3.52 -3.86 -11.72
C GLN A 76 -3.97 -5.10 -10.94
N ALA A 77 -3.58 -5.21 -9.66
CA ALA A 77 -3.99 -6.33 -8.82
C ALA A 77 -5.52 -6.39 -8.68
N ARG A 78 -6.17 -5.25 -8.37
CA ARG A 78 -7.64 -5.17 -8.28
C ARG A 78 -8.32 -5.61 -9.57
N GLN A 79 -7.85 -5.15 -10.73
CA GLN A 79 -8.44 -5.53 -12.01
C GLN A 79 -8.28 -7.03 -12.29
N MET A 80 -7.13 -7.63 -11.97
CA MET A 80 -6.92 -9.07 -12.14
C MET A 80 -7.95 -9.88 -11.34
N PHE A 81 -8.13 -9.56 -10.06
CA PHE A 81 -9.10 -10.25 -9.20
C PHE A 81 -10.56 -9.96 -9.60
N HIS A 82 -10.85 -8.73 -10.05
CA HIS A 82 -12.18 -8.37 -10.56
C HIS A 82 -12.55 -9.13 -11.83
N ILE A 83 -11.65 -9.18 -12.82
CA ILE A 83 -11.85 -9.90 -14.09
C ILE A 83 -12.00 -11.40 -13.85
N ALA A 84 -11.31 -11.95 -12.85
CA ALA A 84 -11.47 -13.35 -12.42
C ALA A 84 -12.77 -13.62 -11.63
N GLY A 85 -13.62 -12.63 -11.40
CA GLY A 85 -14.89 -12.79 -10.69
C GLY A 85 -14.74 -12.95 -9.17
N VAL A 86 -13.59 -12.59 -8.61
CA VAL A 86 -13.29 -12.67 -7.16
C VAL A 86 -12.72 -11.35 -6.64
N PRO A 87 -13.41 -10.21 -6.81
CA PRO A 87 -12.88 -8.90 -6.42
C PRO A 87 -12.51 -8.82 -4.94
N ASP A 88 -13.24 -9.51 -4.07
CA ASP A 88 -13.03 -9.50 -2.62
C ASP A 88 -11.81 -10.33 -2.17
N ASN A 89 -11.21 -11.12 -3.07
CA ASN A 89 -10.00 -11.86 -2.77
C ASN A 89 -8.75 -10.98 -2.74
N TYR A 90 -8.82 -9.71 -3.18
CA TYR A 90 -7.73 -8.75 -3.04
C TYR A 90 -8.14 -7.58 -2.15
N VAL A 91 -7.42 -7.42 -1.04
CA VAL A 91 -7.62 -6.30 -0.11
C VAL A 91 -6.31 -5.57 0.07
N ARG A 92 -6.35 -4.24 -0.09
CA ARG A 92 -5.24 -3.34 0.23
C ARG A 92 -5.61 -2.52 1.46
N ILE A 93 -4.77 -2.61 2.50
CA ILE A 93 -4.82 -1.76 3.68
C ILE A 93 -3.74 -0.71 3.55
N GLU A 94 -4.13 0.56 3.53
CA GLU A 94 -3.19 1.67 3.49
C GLU A 94 -3.74 2.86 4.31
N PRO A 95 -3.36 2.96 5.60
CA PRO A 95 -3.87 3.98 6.50
C PRO A 95 -3.50 5.41 6.06
N PRO A 96 -4.37 6.41 6.23
CA PRO A 96 -3.96 7.81 6.06
C PRO A 96 -2.95 8.19 7.14
N MET A 97 -1.88 8.89 6.78
CA MET A 97 -0.83 9.23 7.75
C MET A 97 -1.17 10.36 8.73
N LEU A 98 -2.34 10.98 8.60
CA LEU A 98 -2.83 12.06 9.46
C LEU A 98 -1.76 13.15 9.69
N ASN A 99 -1.26 13.28 10.92
CA ASN A 99 -0.26 14.27 11.33
C ASN A 99 1.18 13.72 11.37
N ALA A 100 1.40 12.47 10.97
CA ALA A 100 2.72 11.85 10.93
C ALA A 100 3.56 12.41 9.79
N ASP A 101 4.87 12.49 10.04
CA ASP A 101 5.84 12.86 9.03
C ASP A 101 6.14 11.64 8.15
N SER A 102 6.04 11.84 6.84
CA SER A 102 6.15 10.80 5.82
C SER A 102 7.58 10.38 5.49
N ARG A 103 8.57 11.10 6.01
CA ARG A 103 9.97 10.81 5.72
C ARG A 103 10.40 9.51 6.39
N ILE A 104 10.95 8.59 5.59
CA ILE A 104 11.39 7.26 6.02
C ILE A 104 12.51 7.33 7.08
N ASP A 105 13.33 8.39 7.06
CA ASP A 105 14.45 8.59 7.99
C ASP A 105 14.03 9.25 9.31
N ASN A 106 12.77 9.67 9.46
CA ASN A 106 12.29 10.32 10.69
C ASN A 106 11.85 9.31 11.76
N ALA A 107 12.84 8.68 12.38
CA ALA A 107 12.67 7.75 13.50
C ALA A 107 12.53 8.45 14.88
N LYS A 108 12.21 9.75 14.92
CA LYS A 108 12.09 10.46 16.20
C LYS A 108 10.90 9.90 17.00
N PRO A 109 11.00 9.78 18.35
CA PRO A 109 9.93 9.17 19.16
C PRO A 109 8.55 9.81 19.00
N TYR A 110 8.49 11.13 18.76
CA TYR A 110 7.22 11.80 18.50
C TYR A 110 6.59 11.37 17.16
N ASN A 111 7.40 11.10 16.13
CA ASN A 111 6.91 10.72 14.82
C ASN A 111 6.36 9.29 14.86
N ILE A 112 7.08 8.39 15.53
CA ILE A 112 6.62 7.01 15.78
C ILE A 112 5.26 7.01 16.50
N ARG A 113 5.07 7.84 17.54
CA ARG A 113 3.77 7.96 18.21
C ARG A 113 2.66 8.44 17.29
N ARG A 114 2.96 9.34 16.36
CA ARG A 114 1.98 9.82 15.36
C ARG A 114 1.64 8.74 14.34
N LEU A 115 2.61 7.95 13.89
CA LEU A 115 2.38 6.79 13.03
C LEU A 115 1.49 5.76 13.74
N LEU A 116 1.77 5.43 15.01
CA LEU A 116 0.92 4.54 15.81
C LEU A 116 -0.50 5.10 15.96
N SER A 117 -0.64 6.40 16.20
CA SER A 117 -1.95 7.05 16.33
C SER A 117 -2.74 6.99 15.02
N ALA A 118 -2.06 7.14 13.87
CA ALA A 118 -2.67 7.00 12.55
C ALA A 118 -3.13 5.56 12.28
N SER A 119 -2.31 4.57 12.63
CA SER A 119 -2.69 3.16 12.55
C SER A 119 -3.88 2.83 13.46
N GLN A 120 -3.86 3.30 14.70
CA GLN A 120 -4.96 3.07 15.65
C GLN A 120 -6.25 3.71 15.15
N ASN A 121 -6.19 4.95 14.66
CA ASN A 121 -7.34 5.61 14.06
C ASN A 121 -7.91 4.80 12.89
N PHE A 122 -7.06 4.24 12.02
CA PHE A 122 -7.52 3.38 10.95
C PHE A 122 -8.22 2.12 11.48
N ILE A 123 -7.64 1.44 12.47
CA ILE A 123 -8.22 0.24 13.08
C ILE A 123 -9.60 0.55 13.67
N ASP A 124 -9.71 1.62 14.46
CA ASP A 124 -10.95 2.00 15.15
C ASP A 124 -12.11 2.27 14.17
N HIS A 125 -11.81 2.78 12.97
CA HIS A 125 -12.81 3.11 11.95
C HIS A 125 -13.03 2.00 10.91
N ASN A 126 -12.26 0.89 10.95
CA ASN A 126 -12.32 -0.19 9.96
C ASN A 126 -12.44 -1.57 10.62
N GLN A 127 -12.93 -1.67 11.86
CA GLN A 127 -13.06 -2.94 12.59
C GLN A 127 -13.78 -4.03 11.77
N ILE A 128 -14.91 -3.68 11.12
CA ILE A 128 -15.68 -4.62 10.29
C ILE A 128 -14.84 -5.25 9.18
N LEU A 129 -13.98 -4.46 8.52
CA LEU A 129 -13.07 -4.95 7.48
C LEU A 129 -12.00 -5.87 8.07
N LEU A 130 -11.43 -5.50 9.22
CA LEU A 130 -10.38 -6.30 9.86
C LEU A 130 -10.94 -7.62 10.39
N ASP A 131 -12.13 -7.60 10.97
CA ASP A 131 -12.82 -8.79 11.47
C ASP A 131 -13.19 -9.73 10.32
N SER A 132 -13.67 -9.20 9.19
CA SER A 132 -13.99 -10.03 8.02
C SER A 132 -12.74 -10.66 7.40
N LEU A 133 -11.60 -9.95 7.39
CA LEU A 133 -10.31 -10.50 6.98
C LEU A 133 -9.86 -11.63 7.91
N CYS A 134 -9.92 -11.41 9.23
CA CYS A 134 -9.55 -12.41 10.23
C CYS A 134 -10.44 -13.66 10.12
N ALA A 135 -11.75 -13.49 10.02
CA ALA A 135 -12.70 -14.60 9.84
C ALA A 135 -12.40 -15.39 8.55
N GLY A 136 -12.19 -14.67 7.43
CA GLY A 136 -11.90 -15.29 6.14
C GLY A 136 -10.57 -16.05 6.05
N LEU A 137 -9.65 -15.83 7.00
CA LEU A 137 -8.42 -16.61 7.17
C LEU A 137 -8.62 -17.82 8.09
N LEU A 138 -9.45 -17.70 9.12
CA LEU A 138 -9.73 -18.76 10.09
C LEU A 138 -10.63 -19.87 9.53
N ASP A 139 -11.59 -19.52 8.66
CA ASP A 139 -12.52 -20.47 8.04
C ASP A 139 -11.84 -21.51 7.13
N ARG A 140 -10.55 -21.34 6.79
CA ARG A 140 -9.77 -22.29 5.97
C ARG A 140 -9.13 -23.44 6.77
N ASN A 141 -9.25 -23.46 8.10
CA ASN A 141 -8.71 -24.51 8.96
C ASN A 141 -9.75 -25.60 9.33
N ASN A 142 -10.94 -25.56 8.74
CA ASN A 142 -11.96 -26.62 8.81
C ASN A 142 -12.28 -27.14 7.39
#